data_AF-A0A969CSN1-F1
#
_entry.id   AF-A0A969CSN1-F1
#
_cell.length_a   1.000
_cell.length_b   1.000
_cell.length_c   1.000
_cell.angle_alpha   90.00
_cell.angle_beta   90.00
_cell.angle_gamma   90.00
#
_symmetry.space_group_name_H-M   'P 1'
#
loop_
_entity.id
_entity.type
_entity.pdbx_description
1 polymer ?
#
loop_
_entity_poly.entity_id
_entity_poly.type
_entity_poly.pdbx_seq_one_letter_code
_entity_poly.pdbx_strand_id
1 'polypeptide(L)'
;RQTENLAAVQAFLMGVDLYFIDEETAIFYSQLKAAVFHQFAPKDKNKRRSTSMRDLGFDDHDLWIAATAIQHSLVLVSADSDFIRIQQAQPFLVEYWL
;
A
#
# COMPACT_ATOMS: atom_id res chain seq x y z
N ARG A 1 -24.50 1.88 -18.81
CA ARG A 1 -23.40 1.08 -18.22
C ARG A 1 -22.30 1.93 -17.59
N GLN A 2 -21.50 2.73 -18.32
CA GLN A 2 -20.45 3.56 -17.66
C GLN A 2 -21.03 4.57 -16.65
N THR A 3 -22.09 5.28 -17.03
CA THR A 3 -22.76 6.24 -16.13
C THR A 3 -23.38 5.58 -14.90
N GLU A 4 -23.96 4.39 -15.07
CA GLU A 4 -24.55 3.61 -13.97
C GLU A 4 -23.47 3.10 -13.00
N ASN A 5 -22.34 2.62 -13.54
CA ASN A 5 -21.19 2.20 -12.72
C ASN A 5 -20.60 3.38 -11.95
N LEU A 6 -20.46 4.54 -12.59
CA LEU A 6 -19.96 5.75 -11.93
C LEU A 6 -20.90 6.17 -10.78
N ALA A 7 -22.21 6.18 -11.03
CA ALA A 7 -23.20 6.51 -10.01
C ALA A 7 -23.17 5.52 -8.83
N ALA A 8 -23.00 4.21 -9.11
CA ALA A 8 -22.87 3.19 -8.07
C ALA A 8 -21.62 3.39 -7.20
N VAL A 9 -20.47 3.67 -7.82
CA VAL A 9 -19.21 3.95 -7.09
C VAL A 9 -19.34 5.24 -6.26
N GLN A 10 -19.91 6.30 -6.82
CA GLN A 10 -20.14 7.55 -6.09
C GLN A 10 -21.07 7.35 -4.89
N ALA A 11 -22.16 6.59 -5.06
CA ALA A 11 -23.08 6.27 -3.97
C ALA A 11 -22.40 5.48 -2.85
N PHE A 12 -21.54 4.51 -3.21
CA PHE A 12 -20.75 3.76 -2.23
C PHE A 12 -19.78 4.67 -1.47
N LEU A 13 -19.04 5.53 -2.17
CA LEU A 13 -18.08 6.45 -1.57
C LEU A 13 -18.73 7.49 -0.63
N MET A 14 -20.00 7.83 -0.83
CA MET A 14 -20.74 8.71 0.11
C MET A 14 -21.11 8.01 1.43
N GLY A 15 -21.09 6.68 1.48
CA GLY A 15 -21.49 5.89 2.64
C GLY A 15 -20.33 5.39 3.49
N VAL A 16 -19.09 5.73 3.15
CA VAL A 16 -17.88 5.27 3.84
C VAL A 16 -17.00 6.47 4.21
N ASP A 17 -16.20 6.30 5.27
CA ASP A 17 -15.21 7.31 5.64
C ASP A 17 -14.08 7.35 4.60
N LEU A 18 -13.71 8.56 4.18
CA LEU A 18 -12.64 8.79 3.23
C LEU A 18 -11.41 9.34 3.94
N TYR A 19 -10.30 8.63 3.83
CA TYR A 19 -9.00 9.04 4.35
C TYR A 19 -8.17 9.59 3.19
N PHE A 20 -7.93 10.91 3.21
CA PHE A 20 -7.17 11.59 2.17
C PHE A 20 -5.67 11.49 2.44
N ILE A 21 -4.90 11.38 1.36
CA ILE A 21 -3.44 11.40 1.43
C ILE A 21 -2.97 12.83 1.66
N ASP A 22 -2.12 13.00 2.66
CA ASP A 22 -1.47 14.27 2.99
C ASP A 22 0.05 14.12 3.15
N GLU A 23 0.70 15.17 3.64
CA GLU A 23 2.15 15.18 3.86
C GLU A 23 2.59 14.13 4.89
N GLU A 24 1.78 13.87 5.92
CA GLU A 24 2.08 12.84 6.91
C GLU A 24 1.96 11.45 6.29
N THR A 25 0.95 11.21 5.44
CA THR A 25 0.86 9.96 4.66
C THR A 25 2.12 9.75 3.81
N ALA A 26 2.64 10.83 3.20
CA ALA A 26 3.84 10.77 2.36
C ALA A 26 5.10 10.39 3.15
N ILE A 27 5.19 10.77 4.43
CA ILE A 27 6.27 10.35 5.33
C ILE A 27 6.18 8.84 5.58
N PHE A 28 4.99 8.33 5.94
CA PHE A 28 4.78 6.89 6.17
C PHE A 28 5.05 6.08 4.89
N TYR A 29 4.56 6.52 3.74
CA TYR A 29 4.82 5.90 2.45
C TYR A 29 6.32 5.83 2.15
N SER A 30 7.05 6.93 2.36
CA SER A 30 8.49 6.97 2.07
C SER A 30 9.29 6.02 2.98
N GLN A 31 8.91 5.95 4.26
CA GLN A 31 9.50 5.01 5.22
C GLN A 31 9.21 3.57 4.84
N LEU A 32 7.94 3.26 4.53
CA LEU A 32 7.50 1.93 4.14
C LEU A 32 8.19 1.47 2.85
N LYS A 33 8.27 2.35 1.85
CA LYS A 33 8.99 2.11 0.60
C LYS A 33 10.47 1.80 0.87
N ALA A 34 11.13 2.56 1.72
CA ALA A 34 12.52 2.28 2.09
C ALA A 34 12.66 0.93 2.81
N ALA A 35 11.74 0.59 3.72
CA ALA A 35 11.75 -0.67 4.47
C ALA A 35 11.55 -1.88 3.54
N VAL A 36 10.55 -1.83 2.67
CA VAL A 36 10.27 -2.87 1.66
C VAL A 36 11.48 -3.05 0.74
N PHE A 37 12.05 -1.96 0.23
CA PHE A 37 13.22 -2.04 -0.62
C PHE A 37 14.42 -2.62 0.12
N HIS A 38 14.62 -2.23 1.38
CA HIS A 38 15.70 -2.78 2.20
C HIS A 38 15.56 -4.29 2.42
N GLN A 39 14.34 -4.75 2.69
CA GLN A 39 14.02 -6.15 2.97
C GLN A 39 14.16 -7.04 1.74
N PHE A 40 13.65 -6.60 0.59
CA PHE A 40 13.50 -7.46 -0.60
C PHE A 40 14.52 -7.19 -1.71
N ALA A 41 15.19 -6.02 -1.73
CA ALA A 41 16.18 -5.75 -2.76
C ALA A 41 17.45 -6.61 -2.63
N PRO A 42 18.11 -6.94 -3.73
CA PRO A 42 19.38 -7.66 -3.71
C PRO A 42 20.43 -6.97 -2.80
N LYS A 43 21.24 -7.79 -2.12
CA LYS A 43 22.37 -7.29 -1.31
C LYS A 43 23.57 -6.87 -2.16
N ASP A 44 23.68 -7.42 -3.37
CA ASP A 44 24.71 -7.04 -4.34
C ASP A 44 24.50 -5.59 -4.80
N LYS A 45 25.54 -4.74 -4.62
CA LYS A 45 25.46 -3.30 -4.89
C LYS A 45 25.11 -2.96 -6.35
N ASN A 46 25.62 -3.74 -7.30
CA ASN A 46 25.41 -3.46 -8.72
C ASN A 46 23.98 -3.79 -9.12
N LYS A 47 23.47 -4.95 -8.67
CA LYS A 47 22.07 -5.34 -8.92
C LYS A 47 21.08 -4.43 -8.19
N ARG A 48 21.40 -4.02 -6.96
CA ARG A 48 20.53 -3.17 -6.14
C ARG A 48 20.28 -1.79 -6.78
N ARG A 49 21.30 -1.20 -7.41
CA ARG A 49 21.18 0.12 -8.07
C ARG A 49 20.22 0.13 -9.26
N SER A 50 20.09 -0.99 -9.96
CA SER A 50 19.20 -1.13 -11.12
C SER A 50 17.83 -1.72 -10.75
N THR A 51 17.59 -2.04 -9.48
CA THR A 51 16.34 -2.64 -9.02
C THR A 51 15.33 -1.55 -8.67
N SER A 52 14.10 -1.69 -9.16
CA SER A 52 12.94 -0.86 -8.81
C SER A 52 11.95 -1.62 -7.93
N MET A 53 10.95 -0.94 -7.36
CA MET A 53 9.89 -1.62 -6.59
C MET A 53 9.07 -2.60 -7.42
N ARG A 54 8.81 -2.28 -8.69
CA ARG A 54 8.11 -3.18 -9.60
C ARG A 54 8.89 -4.46 -9.87
N ASP A 55 10.21 -4.38 -9.96
CA ASP A 55 11.07 -5.57 -10.12
C ASP A 55 11.00 -6.49 -8.88
N LEU A 56 10.67 -5.92 -7.71
CA LEU A 56 10.43 -6.66 -6.47
C LEU A 56 8.98 -7.16 -6.33
N GLY A 57 8.12 -6.85 -7.31
CA GLY A 57 6.71 -7.22 -7.32
C GLY A 57 5.88 -6.47 -6.28
N PHE A 58 6.10 -5.15 -6.15
CA PHE A 58 5.25 -4.26 -5.34
C PHE A 58 4.76 -3.09 -6.18
N ASP A 59 3.48 -2.73 -6.04
CA ASP A 59 2.90 -1.54 -6.64
C ASP A 59 2.96 -0.33 -5.68
N ASP A 60 3.13 0.87 -6.25
CA ASP A 60 3.21 2.09 -5.44
C ASP A 60 1.85 2.42 -4.78
N HIS A 61 0.72 2.06 -5.38
CA HIS A 61 -0.59 2.32 -4.78
C HIS A 61 -0.81 1.48 -3.52
N ASP A 62 -0.35 0.23 -3.49
CA ASP A 62 -0.45 -0.61 -2.29
C ASP A 62 0.34 -0.02 -1.12
N LEU A 63 1.52 0.55 -1.41
CA LEU A 63 2.31 1.26 -0.41
C LEU A 63 1.60 2.52 0.11
N TRP A 64 0.89 3.26 -0.75
CA TRP A 64 0.09 4.41 -0.33
C TRP A 64 -1.12 3.99 0.52
N ILE A 65 -1.81 2.92 0.16
CA ILE A 65 -2.94 2.37 0.93
C ILE A 65 -2.45 1.91 2.30
N ALA A 66 -1.35 1.14 2.35
CA ALA A 66 -0.75 0.69 3.61
C ALA A 66 -0.27 1.85 4.47
N ALA A 67 0.36 2.88 3.88
CA ALA A 67 0.79 4.07 4.60
C ALA A 67 -0.40 4.83 5.23
N THR A 68 -1.50 4.98 4.49
CA THR A 68 -2.74 5.61 4.98
C THR A 68 -3.32 4.82 6.15
N ALA A 69 -3.36 3.48 6.05
CA ALA A 69 -3.82 2.62 7.13
C ALA A 69 -2.94 2.74 8.38
N ILE A 70 -1.61 2.82 8.21
CA ILE A 70 -0.66 3.00 9.32
C ILE A 70 -0.86 4.36 10.00
N GLN A 71 -0.93 5.45 9.24
CA GLN A 71 -1.12 6.81 9.77
C GLN A 71 -2.36 6.88 10.67
N HIS A 72 -3.47 6.29 10.22
CA HIS A 72 -4.75 6.34 10.92
C HIS A 72 -4.97 5.15 11.87
N SER A 73 -3.96 4.30 12.09
CA SER A 73 -4.04 3.11 12.96
C SER A 73 -5.21 2.18 12.61
N LEU A 74 -5.46 1.98 11.31
CA LEU A 74 -6.53 1.14 10.77
C LEU A 74 -6.06 -0.31 10.57
N VAL A 75 -7.02 -1.22 10.50
CA VAL A 75 -6.81 -2.59 10.01
C VAL A 75 -7.00 -2.60 8.49
N LEU A 76 -5.96 -2.98 7.75
CA LEU A 76 -6.05 -3.13 6.31
C LEU A 76 -6.64 -4.51 5.99
N VAL A 77 -7.85 -4.54 5.44
CA VAL A 77 -8.51 -5.77 4.99
C VAL A 77 -8.34 -5.93 3.49
N SER A 78 -7.73 -7.03 3.03
CA SER A 78 -7.53 -7.28 1.59
C SER A 78 -7.46 -8.77 1.26
N ALA A 79 -7.90 -9.15 0.07
CA ALA A 79 -7.67 -10.48 -0.51
C ALA A 79 -6.35 -10.58 -1.29
N ASP A 80 -5.57 -9.48 -1.31
CA ASP A 80 -4.26 -9.43 -1.96
C ASP A 80 -3.14 -9.82 -0.98
N SER A 81 -2.35 -10.82 -1.37
CA SER A 81 -1.20 -11.30 -0.61
C SER A 81 -0.05 -10.31 -0.51
N ASP A 82 0.02 -9.28 -1.38
CA ASP A 82 1.11 -8.31 -1.37
C ASP A 82 1.14 -7.49 -0.07
N PHE A 83 -0.01 -7.23 0.56
CA PHE A 83 -0.05 -6.56 1.88
C PHE A 83 0.57 -7.41 2.99
N ILE A 84 0.51 -8.74 2.91
CA ILE A 84 1.21 -9.63 3.84
C ILE A 84 2.73 -9.51 3.64
N ARG A 85 3.20 -9.38 2.41
CA ARG A 85 4.63 -9.18 2.11
C ARG A 85 5.11 -7.80 2.58
N ILE A 86 4.30 -6.77 2.42
CA ILE A 86 4.60 -5.42 2.94
C ILE A 86 4.70 -5.46 4.48
N GLN A 87 3.80 -6.18 5.16
CA GLN A 87 3.81 -6.35 6.61
C GLN A 87 5.12 -7.00 7.14
N GLN A 88 5.76 -7.86 6.34
CA GLN A 88 7.06 -8.44 6.70
C GLN A 88 8.20 -7.41 6.74
N ALA A 89 8.10 -6.32 5.97
CA ALA A 89 9.10 -5.25 5.97
C ALA A 89 8.85 -4.22 7.09
N GLN A 90 7.58 -3.95 7.41
CA GLN A 90 7.17 -3.08 8.50
C GLN A 90 5.87 -3.62 9.09
N PRO A 91 5.81 -3.97 10.39
CA PRO A 91 4.58 -4.50 10.99
C PRO A 91 3.46 -3.45 11.04
N PHE A 92 2.26 -3.84 10.59
CA PHE A 92 0.99 -3.12 10.75
C PHE A 92 -0.17 -4.12 10.76
N LEU A 93 -1.39 -3.66 11.04
CA LEU A 93 -2.57 -4.53 11.14
C LEU A 93 -3.09 -4.87 9.74
N VAL A 94 -3.07 -6.16 9.39
CA VAL A 94 -3.60 -6.69 8.12
C VAL A 94 -4.50 -7.88 8.42
N GLU A 95 -5.67 -7.92 7.79
CA GLU A 95 -6.53 -9.09 7.75
C GLU A 95 -6.75 -9.53 6.31
N TYR A 96 -6.76 -10.85 6.11
CA TYR A 96 -6.96 -11.47 4.81
C TYR A 96 -8.34 -12.12 4.75
N TRP A 97 -9.24 -11.59 3.91
CA TRP A 97 -10.61 -12.06 3.79
C TRP A 97 -10.86 -12.61 2.38
N LEU A 98 -11.29 -13.88 2.30
CA LEU A 98 -11.64 -14.63 1.08
C LEU A 98 -13.09 -15.12 1.16
#